data_AF-A0AAD7EIL7-F1
#
_entry.id   AF-A0AAD7EIL7-F1
#
_cell.length_a   1.000
_cell.length_b   1.000
_cell.length_c   1.000
_cell.angle_alpha   90.00
_cell.angle_beta   90.00
_cell.angle_gamma   90.00
#
_symmetry.space_group_name_H-M   'P 1'
#
loop_
_entity.id
_entity.type
_entity.pdbx_description
1 polymer ?
#
loop_
_entity_poly.entity_id
_entity_poly.type
_entity_poly.pdbx_seq_one_letter_code
_entity_poly.pdbx_strand_id
1 'polypeptide(L)'
;DKLYGDLQCLVKNLIFKIAHTKVLKPLLKIFLCLLGDDVLEVLFGRTRMIGGHSPNMSIDELCQRVEAALRIDAIFRRHPELERHARRLNFNRSRDVDHINPRLCTGELTAGSCDIKKCYNEGQNAA
;
A
#
# COMPACT_ATOMS: atom_id res chain seq x y z
N ASP A 1 -21.66 6.31 -9.03
CA ASP A 1 -20.26 6.59 -9.38
C ASP A 1 -19.29 5.60 -8.78
N LYS A 2 -18.33 5.14 -9.59
CA LYS A 2 -17.30 4.17 -9.21
C LYS A 2 -16.47 4.63 -8.01
N LEU A 3 -16.10 5.92 -7.98
CA LEU A 3 -15.35 6.54 -6.89
C LEU A 3 -16.05 6.41 -5.51
N TYR A 4 -17.36 6.60 -5.46
CA TYR A 4 -18.11 6.50 -4.20
C TYR A 4 -18.12 5.06 -3.68
N GLY A 5 -18.28 4.08 -4.57
CA GLY A 5 -18.18 2.66 -4.23
C GLY A 5 -16.78 2.28 -3.73
N ASP A 6 -15.74 2.74 -4.43
CA ASP A 6 -14.34 2.48 -4.07
C ASP A 6 -13.99 3.08 -2.70
N LEU A 7 -14.46 4.30 -2.42
CA LEU A 7 -14.30 4.94 -1.11
C LEU A 7 -15.00 4.15 0.01
N GLN A 8 -16.24 3.70 -0.22
CA GLN A 8 -16.94 2.85 0.75
C GLN A 8 -16.19 1.54 1.02
N CYS A 9 -15.66 0.90 -0.02
CA CYS A 9 -14.85 -0.31 0.12
C CYS A 9 -13.57 -0.06 0.92
N LEU A 10 -12.86 1.04 0.63
CA LEU A 10 -11.65 1.43 1.35
C LEU A 10 -11.92 1.62 2.85
N VAL A 11 -12.98 2.36 3.21
CA VAL A 11 -13.36 2.57 4.61
C VAL A 11 -13.70 1.25 5.30
N LYS A 12 -14.51 0.39 4.66
CA LYS A 12 -14.89 -0.92 5.24
C LYS A 12 -13.67 -1.81 5.48
N ASN A 13 -12.77 -1.89 4.49
CA ASN A 13 -11.53 -2.66 4.60
C ASN A 13 -10.63 -2.14 5.72
N LEU A 14 -10.53 -0.81 5.88
CA LEU A 14 -9.75 -0.20 6.94
C LEU A 14 -10.30 -0.59 8.32
N ILE A 15 -11.61 -0.44 8.54
CA ILE A 15 -12.26 -0.79 9.81
C ILE A 15 -12.08 -2.27 10.13
N PHE A 16 -12.27 -3.16 9.14
CA PHE A 16 -12.03 -4.58 9.33
C PHE A 16 -10.56 -4.87 9.69
N LYS A 17 -9.61 -4.23 9.01
CA LYS A 17 -8.18 -4.42 9.28
C LYS A 17 -7.79 -3.96 10.69
N ILE A 18 -8.35 -2.84 11.16
CA ILE A 18 -8.16 -2.36 12.53
C ILE A 18 -8.71 -3.38 13.53
N ALA A 19 -9.97 -3.80 13.37
CA ALA A 19 -10.61 -4.77 14.27
C ALA A 19 -9.84 -6.10 14.32
N HIS A 20 -9.47 -6.64 13.16
CA HIS A 20 -8.69 -7.86 13.05
C HIS A 20 -7.31 -7.72 13.74
N THR A 21 -6.59 -6.62 13.48
CA THR A 21 -5.25 -6.41 14.03
C THR A 21 -5.30 -6.18 15.54
N LYS A 22 -6.34 -5.53 16.06
CA LYS A 22 -6.58 -5.41 17.51
C LYS A 22 -6.68 -6.75 18.22
N VAL A 23 -7.40 -7.71 17.63
CA VAL A 23 -7.55 -9.06 18.18
C VAL A 23 -6.24 -9.84 18.06
N LEU A 24 -5.55 -9.74 16.91
CA LEU A 24 -4.35 -10.51 16.66
C LEU A 24 -3.15 -10.00 17.48
N LYS A 25 -2.81 -8.72 17.33
CA LYS A 25 -1.68 -8.05 17.99
C LYS A 25 -1.95 -6.54 18.07
N PRO A 26 -2.47 -6.02 19.20
CA PRO A 26 -2.92 -4.63 19.30
C PRO A 26 -1.78 -3.61 19.16
N LEU A 27 -0.53 -4.00 19.41
CA LEU A 27 0.65 -3.13 19.29
C LEU A 27 1.17 -2.96 17.85
N LEU A 28 0.59 -3.65 16.86
CA LEU A 28 0.99 -3.47 15.47
C LEU A 28 0.48 -2.15 14.90
N LYS A 29 1.33 -1.49 14.12
CA LYS A 29 0.98 -0.29 13.37
C LYS A 29 0.17 -0.64 12.12
N ILE A 30 -0.80 0.19 11.80
CA ILE A 30 -1.61 0.10 10.58
C ILE A 30 -1.29 1.32 9.71
N PHE A 31 -0.94 1.07 8.45
CA PHE A 31 -0.66 2.10 7.46
C PHE A 31 -1.74 2.07 6.39
N LEU A 32 -2.56 3.12 6.31
CA LEU A 32 -3.64 3.20 5.32
C LEU A 32 -3.11 3.09 3.89
N CYS A 33 -1.95 3.69 3.61
CA CYS A 33 -1.30 3.62 2.30
C CYS A 33 -0.86 2.21 1.89
N LEU A 34 -0.76 1.26 2.82
CA LEU A 34 -0.47 -0.14 2.50
C LEU A 34 -1.73 -0.99 2.30
N LEU A 35 -2.92 -0.40 2.43
CA LEU A 35 -4.18 -1.08 2.17
C LEU A 35 -4.54 -1.08 0.67
N GLY A 36 -3.86 -0.24 -0.13
CA GLY A 36 -3.94 -0.24 -1.58
C GLY A 36 -3.03 -1.29 -2.24
N ASP A 37 -2.90 -1.18 -3.55
CA ASP A 37 -2.14 -2.09 -4.41
C ASP A 37 -0.77 -1.55 -4.83
N ASP A 38 -0.34 -0.38 -4.35
CA ASP A 38 0.98 0.23 -4.60
C ASP A 38 2.14 -0.77 -4.55
N VAL A 39 2.17 -1.64 -3.52
CA VAL A 39 3.23 -2.64 -3.36
C VAL A 39 3.19 -3.67 -4.50
N LEU A 40 2.00 -4.06 -4.92
CA LEU A 40 1.78 -5.00 -6.01
C LEU A 40 2.08 -4.36 -7.37
N GLU A 41 1.72 -3.09 -7.57
CA GLU A 41 2.08 -2.34 -8.77
C GLU A 41 3.60 -2.23 -8.94
N VAL A 42 4.33 -1.94 -7.85
CA VAL A 42 5.81 -1.91 -7.87
C VAL A 42 6.38 -3.28 -8.25
N LEU A 43 5.82 -4.36 -7.68
CA LEU A 43 6.24 -5.72 -8.00
C LEU A 43 5.98 -6.06 -9.47
N PHE A 44 4.82 -5.72 -10.02
CA PHE A 44 4.50 -5.95 -11.43
C PHE A 44 5.34 -5.07 -12.35
N GLY A 45 5.61 -3.82 -11.99
CA GLY A 45 6.54 -2.95 -12.70
C GLY A 45 7.93 -3.58 -12.82
N ARG A 46 8.48 -4.09 -11.71
CA ARG A 46 9.77 -4.82 -11.72
C ARG A 46 9.72 -6.08 -12.57
N THR A 47 8.65 -6.87 -12.44
CA THR A 47 8.44 -8.09 -13.21
C THR A 47 8.48 -7.83 -14.73
N ARG A 48 7.88 -6.71 -15.17
CA ARG A 48 7.93 -6.26 -16.57
C ARG A 48 9.32 -5.77 -16.98
N MET A 49 10.01 -5.02 -16.10
CA MET A 49 11.36 -4.50 -16.38
C MET A 49 12.41 -5.60 -16.56
N ILE A 50 12.28 -6.73 -15.85
CA ILE A 50 13.18 -7.88 -16.00
C ILE A 50 13.17 -8.42 -17.45
N GLY A 51 12.05 -8.27 -18.16
CA GLY A 51 11.92 -8.67 -19.56
C GLY A 51 12.65 -7.79 -20.57
N GLY A 52 13.18 -6.63 -20.16
CA GLY A 52 13.82 -5.67 -21.06
C GLY A 52 12.90 -5.26 -22.20
N HIS A 53 13.27 -5.62 -23.44
CA HIS A 53 12.47 -5.35 -24.64
C HIS A 53 11.21 -6.22 -24.78
N SER A 54 11.03 -7.24 -23.93
CA SER A 54 9.85 -8.10 -23.89
C SER A 54 9.06 -7.90 -22.59
N PRO A 55 8.34 -6.79 -22.43
CA PRO A 55 7.62 -6.47 -21.19
C PRO A 55 6.38 -7.36 -20.98
N ASN A 56 5.85 -7.93 -22.07
CA ASN A 56 4.78 -8.93 -22.01
C ASN A 56 5.41 -10.31 -21.87
N MET A 57 4.80 -11.16 -21.06
CA MET A 57 5.34 -12.48 -20.73
C MET A 57 4.26 -13.53 -20.84
N SER A 58 4.66 -14.73 -21.24
CA SER A 58 3.84 -15.93 -21.08
C SER A 58 3.66 -16.27 -19.59
N ILE A 59 2.72 -17.16 -19.27
CA ILE A 59 2.48 -17.59 -17.88
C ILE A 59 3.73 -18.27 -17.29
N ASP A 60 4.46 -19.05 -18.09
CA ASP A 60 5.68 -19.72 -17.62
C ASP A 60 6.80 -18.71 -17.31
N GLU A 61 6.96 -17.71 -18.16
CA GLU A 61 7.89 -16.61 -17.92
C GLU A 61 7.44 -15.73 -16.74
N LEU A 62 6.13 -15.61 -16.50
CA LEU A 62 5.61 -14.86 -15.36
C LEU A 62 6.15 -15.39 -14.05
N CYS A 63 6.07 -16.71 -13.84
CA CYS A 63 6.57 -17.36 -12.64
C CYS A 63 8.06 -17.05 -12.40
N GLN A 64 8.89 -17.21 -13.44
CA GLN A 64 10.33 -17.00 -13.34
C GLN A 64 10.68 -15.53 -13.05
N ARG A 65 10.02 -14.58 -13.72
CA ARG A 65 10.31 -13.16 -13.54
C ARG A 65 9.75 -12.62 -12.23
N VAL A 66 8.61 -13.13 -11.73
CA VAL A 66 8.10 -12.79 -10.39
C VAL A 66 9.05 -13.27 -9.31
N GLU A 67 9.59 -14.49 -9.43
CA GLU A 67 10.59 -15.00 -8.50
C GLU A 67 11.84 -14.10 -8.46
N ALA A 68 12.36 -13.73 -9.64
CA ALA A 68 13.48 -12.80 -9.73
C ALA A 68 13.14 -11.41 -9.14
N ALA A 69 11.93 -10.89 -9.39
CA ALA A 69 11.47 -9.61 -8.84
C ALA A 69 11.37 -9.63 -7.31
N LEU A 70 10.91 -10.73 -6.71
CA LEU A 70 10.85 -10.92 -5.26
C LEU A 70 12.25 -10.98 -4.64
N ARG A 71 13.21 -11.65 -5.30
CA ARG A 71 14.61 -11.69 -4.85
C ARG A 71 15.23 -10.29 -4.87
N ILE A 72 14.99 -9.52 -5.93
CA ILE A 72 15.41 -8.12 -6.03
C ILE A 72 14.75 -7.27 -4.92
N ASP A 73 13.46 -7.47 -4.66
CA ASP A 73 12.74 -6.78 -3.58
C ASP A 73 13.33 -7.07 -2.19
N ALA A 74 13.69 -8.33 -1.92
CA ALA A 74 14.34 -8.70 -0.68
C ALA A 74 15.75 -8.11 -0.53
N ILE A 75 16.47 -7.88 -1.64
CA ILE A 75 17.76 -7.17 -1.62
C ILE A 75 17.53 -5.69 -1.31
N PHE A 76 16.63 -5.00 -2.01
CA PHE A 76 16.35 -3.59 -1.75
C PHE A 76 15.76 -3.34 -0.36
N ARG A 77 14.96 -4.26 0.19
CA ARG A 77 14.48 -4.15 1.57
C ARG A 77 15.62 -4.18 2.59
N ARG A 78 16.68 -4.96 2.33
CA ARG A 78 17.89 -5.04 3.18
C ARG A 78 18.87 -3.89 2.91
N HIS A 79 18.89 -3.41 1.67
CA HIS A 79 19.79 -2.37 1.17
C HIS A 79 19.00 -1.26 0.44
N PRO A 80 18.23 -0.43 1.17
CA PRO A 80 17.38 0.60 0.55
C PRO A 80 18.17 1.61 -0.28
N GLU A 81 19.47 1.80 0.01
CA GLU A 81 20.39 2.66 -0.72
C GLU A 81 20.65 2.23 -2.16
N LEU A 82 20.47 0.93 -2.46
CA LEU A 82 20.65 0.39 -3.81
C LEU A 82 19.44 0.66 -4.71
N GLU A 83 18.28 0.96 -4.12
CA GLU A 83 17.07 1.18 -4.88
C GLU A 83 16.99 2.62 -5.39
N ARG A 84 17.24 2.80 -6.69
CA ARG A 84 16.99 4.07 -7.35
C ARG A 84 15.50 4.24 -7.62
N HIS A 85 14.79 4.86 -6.68
CA HIS A 85 13.41 5.25 -6.91
C HIS A 85 13.32 6.31 -8.01
N ALA A 86 12.30 6.21 -8.87
CA ALA A 86 12.01 7.26 -9.83
C ALA A 86 11.70 8.56 -9.07
N ARG A 87 12.53 9.60 -9.29
CA ARG A 87 12.26 10.93 -8.73
C ARG A 87 11.01 11.47 -9.41
N ARG A 88 9.88 11.52 -8.70
CA ARG A 88 8.67 12.18 -9.21
C ARG A 88 8.99 13.67 -9.37
N LEU A 89 9.08 14.12 -10.62
CA LEU A 89 9.52 15.48 -10.95
C LEU A 89 8.47 16.54 -10.60
N ASN A 90 7.20 16.17 -10.42
CA ASN A 90 6.12 17.08 -10.07
C ASN A 90 5.31 16.54 -8.88
N PHE A 91 5.29 17.28 -7.78
CA PHE A 91 4.37 17.09 -6.65
C PHE A 91 3.27 18.17 -6.73
N ASN A 92 2.65 18.32 -7.91
CA ASN A 92 1.47 19.16 -8.01
C ASN A 92 0.33 18.46 -7.28
N ARG A 93 -0.51 19.20 -6.55
CA ARG A 93 -1.74 18.71 -5.89
C ARG A 93 -2.78 18.29 -6.94
N SER A 94 -2.46 17.34 -7.80
CA SER A 94 -3.44 16.66 -8.65
C SER A 94 -4.11 15.55 -7.85
N ARG A 95 -5.36 15.24 -8.21
CA ARG A 95 -6.14 14.13 -7.62
C ARG A 95 -5.44 12.76 -7.77
N ASP A 96 -4.41 12.67 -8.61
CA ASP A 96 -3.67 11.45 -8.95
C ASP A 96 -2.44 11.21 -8.04
N VAL A 97 -2.26 11.99 -6.97
CA VAL A 97 -1.18 11.80 -6.00
C VAL A 97 -1.64 10.83 -4.90
N ASP A 98 -1.80 9.55 -5.24
CA ASP A 98 -2.37 8.55 -4.32
C ASP A 98 -1.34 7.61 -3.64
N HIS A 99 -0.05 7.84 -3.86
CA HIS A 99 1.01 6.90 -3.45
C HIS A 99 1.81 7.45 -2.27
N ILE A 100 1.20 7.47 -1.08
CA ILE A 100 1.84 7.98 0.15
C ILE A 100 2.75 6.91 0.74
N ASN A 101 4.06 7.18 0.86
CA ASN A 101 4.99 6.23 1.47
C ASN A 101 4.68 6.04 2.97
N PRO A 102 4.71 4.80 3.52
CA PRO A 102 4.57 4.56 4.95
C PRO A 102 5.50 5.40 5.85
N ARG A 103 6.68 5.77 5.35
CA ARG A 103 7.63 6.66 6.07
C ARG A 103 7.09 8.07 6.30
N LEU A 104 6.15 8.53 5.46
CA LEU A 104 5.49 9.83 5.58
C LEU A 104 4.27 9.75 6.52
N CYS A 105 3.74 8.55 6.77
CA CYS A 105 2.69 8.34 7.77
C CYS A 105 3.31 8.40 9.17
N THR A 106 3.24 9.58 9.78
CA THR A 106 3.70 9.85 11.15
C THR A 106 2.52 9.94 12.12
N GLY A 107 2.79 9.82 13.42
CA GLY A 107 1.77 9.87 14.47
C GLY A 107 1.48 8.51 15.13
N GLU A 108 0.39 8.45 15.87
CA GLU A 108 -0.08 7.24 16.55
C GLU A 108 -0.84 6.35 15.54
N LEU A 109 -0.24 5.23 15.17
CA LEU A 109 -0.75 4.31 14.14
C LEU A 109 -1.06 2.91 14.69
N THR A 110 -0.93 2.72 16.00
CA THR A 110 -1.11 1.41 16.64
C THR A 110 -2.58 1.00 16.61
N ALA A 111 -2.87 -0.24 16.19
CA ALA A 111 -4.25 -0.71 16.09
C ALA A 111 -5.03 -0.57 17.41
N GLY A 112 -4.36 -0.83 18.54
CA GLY A 112 -4.94 -0.77 19.88
C GLY A 112 -5.40 0.62 20.33
N SER A 113 -4.81 1.70 19.79
CA SER A 113 -5.15 3.07 20.20
C SER A 113 -6.44 3.59 19.57
N CYS A 114 -6.91 2.98 18.48
CA CYS A 114 -8.08 3.43 17.73
C CYS A 114 -9.39 2.87 18.32
N ASP A 115 -10.20 3.66 19.03
CA ASP A 115 -11.54 3.23 19.43
C ASP A 115 -12.57 3.44 18.30
N ILE A 116 -12.88 2.35 17.58
CA ILE A 116 -13.82 2.35 16.45
C ILE A 116 -15.20 2.88 16.84
N LYS A 117 -15.72 2.54 18.04
CA LYS A 117 -17.06 2.97 18.47
C LYS A 117 -17.08 4.47 18.72
N LYS A 118 -16.05 4.97 19.42
CA LYS A 118 -15.88 6.39 19.67
C LYS A 118 -15.77 7.16 18.36
N CYS A 119 -14.92 6.72 17.43
CA CYS A 119 -14.76 7.37 16.12
C CYS A 119 -16.06 7.39 15.31
N TYR A 120 -16.87 6.32 15.34
CA TYR A 120 -18.17 6.30 14.67
C TYR A 120 -19.16 7.31 15.27
N ASN A 121 -19.27 7.36 16.59
CA ASN A 121 -20.16 8.29 17.28
C ASN A 121 -19.75 9.74 17.05
N GLU A 122 -18.45 10.05 17.08
CA GLU A 122 -17.93 11.38 16.75
C GLU A 122 -18.24 11.76 15.30
N GLY A 123 -18.09 10.83 14.35
CA GLY A 123 -18.44 11.05 12.95
C GLY A 123 -19.94 11.30 12.73
N GLN A 124 -20.81 10.59 13.46
CA GLN A 124 -22.26 10.82 13.44
C GLN A 124 -22.63 12.21 13.97
N ASN A 125 -21.97 12.66 15.04
CA ASN A 125 -22.25 13.96 15.65
C ASN A 125 -21.74 15.15 14.82
N ALA A 126 -20.77 14.93 13.94
CA ALA A 126 -20.17 15.96 13.09
C ALA A 126 -20.83 16.10 11.70
N ALA A 127 -21.73 15.16 11.35
CA ALA A 127 -22.50 15.16 10.10
C ALA A 127 -23.81 15.93 10.25
#